data_AF-A0A545UC80-F1
#
_entry.id   AF-A0A545UC80-F1
#
_cell.length_a   1.000
_cell.length_b   1.000
_cell.length_c   1.000
_cell.angle_alpha   90.00
_cell.angle_beta   90.00
_cell.angle_gamma   90.00
#
_symmetry.space_group_name_H-M   'P 1'
#
loop_
_entity.id
_entity.type
_entity.pdbx_description
1 polymer ?
#
loop_
_entity_poly.entity_id
_entity_poly.type
_entity_poly.pdbx_seq_one_letter_code
_entity_poly.pdbx_strand_id
1 'polypeptide(L)'
;MKYILLVLTLFSPITFAAETVQDGNVTNITSIKEGLLIILDTGKPSGCKQTSGWMLIPEENKTMVSVALAMHLAGKKRAAIYVDIHAPGGYCKVIQYDPL
;
A
#
# COMPACT_ATOMS: atom_id res chain seq x y z
N MET A 1 -27.34 38.40 -5.34
CA MET A 1 -26.54 37.48 -4.49
C MET A 1 -26.86 35.99 -4.75
N LYS A 2 -27.22 35.58 -5.98
CA LYS A 2 -27.64 34.20 -6.29
C LYS A 2 -26.50 33.32 -6.83
N TYR A 3 -25.46 33.93 -7.42
CA TYR A 3 -24.36 33.23 -8.07
C TYR A 3 -23.14 32.95 -7.16
N ILE A 4 -23.12 33.50 -5.94
CA ILE A 4 -21.99 33.33 -5.00
C ILE A 4 -21.85 31.87 -4.55
N LEU A 5 -22.97 31.16 -4.39
CA LEU A 5 -22.98 29.73 -4.04
C LEU A 5 -22.42 28.83 -5.15
N LEU A 6 -22.52 29.24 -6.42
CA LEU A 6 -22.01 28.46 -7.56
C LEU A 6 -20.48 28.57 -7.70
N VAL A 7 -19.89 29.68 -7.25
CA VAL A 7 -18.44 29.90 -7.29
C VAL A 7 -17.72 29.08 -6.21
N LEU A 8 -18.38 28.80 -5.08
CA LEU A 8 -17.77 28.09 -3.95
C LEU A 8 -17.56 26.59 -4.22
N THR A 9 -18.34 25.97 -5.11
CA THR A 9 -18.23 24.54 -5.46
C THR A 9 -17.11 24.23 -6.45
N LEU A 10 -16.49 25.24 -7.05
CA LEU A 10 -15.39 25.06 -8.01
C LEU A 10 -14.01 24.95 -7.33
N PHE A 11 -13.93 25.18 -6.01
CA PHE A 11 -12.69 25.14 -5.22
C PHE A 11 -12.59 23.88 -4.34
N SER A 12 -12.97 22.72 -4.85
CA SER A 12 -12.67 21.45 -4.17
C SER A 12 -11.17 21.18 -4.26
N PRO A 13 -10.42 21.05 -3.14
CA PRO A 13 -9.03 20.63 -3.21
C PRO A 13 -8.99 19.19 -3.73
N ILE A 14 -8.14 18.95 -4.73
CA ILE A 14 -7.82 17.60 -5.22
C ILE A 14 -6.90 16.99 -4.16
N THR A 15 -7.39 16.01 -3.39
CA THR A 15 -6.58 15.30 -2.41
C THR A 15 -5.79 14.21 -3.12
N PHE A 16 -4.46 14.30 -3.13
CA PHE A 16 -3.61 13.21 -3.61
C PHE A 16 -3.53 12.12 -2.53
N ALA A 17 -3.60 10.86 -2.96
CA ALA A 17 -3.42 9.71 -2.09
C ALA A 17 -2.10 9.81 -1.32
N ALA A 18 -2.11 9.41 -0.04
CA ALA A 18 -0.98 9.56 0.86
C ALA A 18 0.27 8.87 0.29
N GLU A 19 1.41 9.57 0.28
CA GLU A 19 2.68 9.07 -0.27
C GLU A 19 3.13 7.74 0.36
N THR A 20 2.60 7.42 1.53
CA THR A 20 2.95 6.27 2.37
C THR A 20 1.90 5.16 2.39
N VAL A 21 0.76 5.30 1.69
CA VAL A 21 -0.34 4.33 1.76
C VAL A 21 -0.90 4.01 0.38
N GLN A 22 -1.19 2.74 0.13
CA GLN A 22 -1.86 2.30 -1.08
C GLN A 22 -2.84 1.16 -0.78
N ASP A 23 -4.07 1.35 -1.22
CA ASP A 23 -5.12 0.33 -1.15
C ASP A 23 -5.17 -0.46 -2.46
N GLY A 24 -5.47 -1.75 -2.38
CA GLY A 24 -5.62 -2.60 -3.55
C GLY A 24 -5.94 -4.04 -3.19
N ASN A 25 -6.01 -4.88 -4.21
CA ASN A 25 -6.03 -6.33 -4.05
C ASN A 25 -4.61 -6.88 -4.15
N VAL A 26 -4.21 -7.69 -3.17
CA VAL A 26 -2.97 -8.47 -3.22
C VAL A 26 -3.12 -9.54 -4.30
N THR A 27 -2.54 -9.28 -5.46
CA THR A 27 -2.67 -10.16 -6.64
C THR A 27 -1.67 -11.30 -6.61
N ASN A 28 -0.51 -11.10 -6.01
CA ASN A 28 0.53 -12.11 -5.90
C ASN A 28 1.36 -11.95 -4.62
N ILE A 29 1.92 -13.06 -4.15
CA ILE A 29 2.84 -13.13 -3.02
C ILE A 29 4.02 -14.05 -3.37
N THR A 30 5.20 -13.76 -2.85
CA THR A 30 6.35 -14.66 -2.92
C THR A 30 7.27 -14.45 -1.72
N SER A 31 8.13 -15.41 -1.42
CA SER A 31 9.03 -15.35 -0.27
C SER A 31 10.49 -15.26 -0.71
N ILE A 32 11.26 -14.42 -0.02
CA ILE A 32 12.72 -14.31 -0.14
C ILE A 32 13.35 -14.41 1.26
N LYS A 33 14.69 -14.40 1.34
CA LYS A 33 15.39 -14.50 2.64
C LYS A 33 15.05 -13.32 3.57
N GLU A 34 14.76 -12.17 2.99
CA GLU A 34 14.46 -10.93 3.70
C GLU A 34 13.00 -10.86 4.21
N GLY A 35 12.13 -11.76 3.76
CA GLY A 35 10.72 -11.81 4.18
C GLY A 35 9.74 -12.14 3.05
N LEU A 36 8.51 -11.65 3.19
CA LEU A 36 7.42 -11.86 2.24
C LEU A 36 7.28 -10.66 1.31
N LEU A 37 7.34 -10.89 0.00
CA LEU A 37 6.99 -9.89 -1.00
C LEU A 37 5.51 -9.97 -1.37
N ILE A 38 4.88 -8.81 -1.50
CA ILE A 38 3.50 -8.64 -1.95
C ILE A 38 3.44 -7.65 -3.11
N ILE A 39 2.45 -7.82 -3.99
CA ILE A 39 2.13 -6.86 -5.05
C ILE A 39 0.62 -6.59 -5.08
N LEU A 40 0.24 -5.32 -5.24
CA LEU A 40 -1.15 -4.92 -5.43
C LEU A 40 -1.45 -4.72 -6.92
N ASP A 41 -2.72 -4.90 -7.29
CA ASP A 41 -3.23 -4.51 -8.61
C ASP A 41 -3.11 -3.01 -8.91
N THR A 42 -3.17 -2.17 -7.88
CA THR A 42 -3.04 -0.71 -7.95
C THR A 42 -1.59 -0.23 -7.94
N GLY A 43 -0.62 -1.13 -7.86
CA GLY A 43 0.79 -0.79 -7.72
C GLY A 43 1.18 -0.52 -6.26
N LYS A 44 2.15 0.35 -6.06
CA LYS A 44 2.69 0.68 -4.73
C LYS A 44 2.50 2.17 -4.43
N PRO A 45 2.59 2.58 -3.16
CA PRO A 45 2.52 4.00 -2.79
C PRO A 45 3.49 4.86 -3.59
N SER A 46 3.06 6.06 -3.97
CA SER A 46 3.81 6.98 -4.83
C SER A 46 5.15 7.44 -4.22
N GLY A 47 5.27 7.42 -2.89
CA GLY A 47 6.50 7.76 -2.19
C GLY A 47 7.59 6.68 -2.29
N CYS A 48 7.25 5.45 -2.72
CA CYS A 48 8.21 4.37 -2.91
C CYS A 48 9.07 4.58 -4.17
N LYS A 49 10.35 4.95 -4.01
CA LYS A 49 11.25 5.28 -5.13
C LYS A 49 11.84 4.09 -5.88
N GLN A 50 11.68 2.88 -5.39
CA GLN A 50 12.24 1.66 -5.99
C GLN A 50 11.61 1.39 -7.38
N THR A 51 12.28 0.70 -8.29
CA THR A 51 11.68 0.40 -9.62
C THR A 51 10.66 -0.74 -9.54
N SER A 52 10.87 -1.67 -8.60
CA SER A 52 9.99 -2.82 -8.40
C SER A 52 8.63 -2.39 -7.85
N GLY A 53 7.56 -3.01 -8.36
CA GLY A 53 6.21 -2.95 -7.80
C GLY A 53 6.02 -3.83 -6.56
N TRP A 54 6.99 -4.71 -6.26
CA TRP A 54 6.98 -5.54 -5.07
C TRP A 54 7.26 -4.70 -3.82
N MET A 55 6.50 -4.99 -2.76
CA MET A 55 6.68 -4.42 -1.43
C MET A 55 7.07 -5.55 -0.47
N LEU A 56 8.01 -5.26 0.43
CA LEU A 56 8.58 -6.23 1.35
C LEU A 56 7.96 -6.10 2.73
N ILE A 57 7.30 -7.17 3.19
CA ILE A 57 7.04 -7.41 4.61
C ILE A 57 8.26 -8.14 5.18
N PRO A 58 9.06 -7.49 6.03
CA PRO A 58 10.29 -8.07 6.55
C PRO A 58 10.04 -9.33 7.38
N GLU A 59 10.98 -10.27 7.38
CA GLU A 59 10.90 -11.50 8.16
C GLU A 59 10.76 -11.24 9.67
N GLU A 60 11.34 -10.15 10.18
CA GLU A 60 11.19 -9.76 11.59
C GLU A 60 9.72 -9.47 11.98
N ASN A 61 8.88 -9.09 11.01
CA ASN A 61 7.47 -8.79 11.19
C ASN A 61 6.59 -10.04 11.05
N LYS A 62 6.93 -11.12 11.77
CA LYS A 62 6.28 -12.44 11.67
C LYS A 62 4.76 -12.39 11.77
N THR A 63 4.21 -11.55 12.65
CA THR A 63 2.77 -11.35 12.79
C THR A 63 2.15 -10.81 11.50
N MET A 64 2.78 -9.82 10.87
CA MET A 64 2.32 -9.22 9.61
C MET A 64 2.41 -10.19 8.45
N VAL A 65 3.51 -10.94 8.35
CA VAL A 65 3.68 -12.03 7.37
C VAL A 65 2.54 -13.05 7.51
N SER A 66 2.23 -13.45 8.74
CA SER A 66 1.20 -14.44 9.03
C SER A 66 -0.20 -13.93 8.65
N VAL A 67 -0.52 -12.66 8.96
CA VAL A 67 -1.78 -12.03 8.56
C VAL A 67 -1.89 -11.96 7.04
N ALA A 68 -0.85 -11.48 6.35
CA ALA A 68 -0.86 -11.36 4.90
C ALA A 68 -1.06 -12.72 4.20
N LEU A 69 -0.35 -13.77 4.68
CA LEU A 69 -0.51 -15.14 4.18
C LEU A 69 -1.92 -15.68 4.44
N ALA A 70 -2.44 -15.53 5.66
CA ALA A 70 -3.76 -16.02 6.04
C ALA A 70 -4.86 -15.36 5.20
N MET A 71 -4.78 -14.04 5.00
CA MET A 71 -5.75 -13.30 4.19
C MET A 71 -5.69 -13.71 2.71
N HIS A 72 -4.49 -13.86 2.16
CA HIS A 72 -4.31 -14.30 0.77
C HIS A 72 -4.86 -15.71 0.55
N LEU A 73 -4.56 -16.66 1.44
CA LEU A 73 -5.06 -18.05 1.37
C LEU A 73 -6.57 -18.14 1.61
N ALA A 74 -7.14 -17.27 2.44
CA ALA A 74 -8.59 -17.18 2.65
C ALA A 74 -9.34 -16.54 1.47
N GLY A 75 -8.65 -16.14 0.39
CA GLY A 75 -9.25 -15.44 -0.75
C GLY A 75 -9.64 -13.99 -0.46
N LYS A 76 -9.33 -13.48 0.73
CA LYS A 76 -9.60 -12.09 1.15
C LYS A 76 -8.42 -11.21 0.76
N LYS A 77 -8.39 -10.79 -0.51
CA LYS A 77 -7.22 -10.14 -1.11
C LYS A 77 -7.15 -8.63 -0.90
N ARG A 78 -8.23 -7.97 -0.48
CA ARG A 78 -8.24 -6.51 -0.34
C ARG A 78 -7.51 -6.07 0.92
N ALA A 79 -6.59 -5.12 0.79
CA ALA A 79 -5.82 -4.58 1.90
C ALA A 79 -5.36 -3.15 1.62
N ALA A 80 -5.16 -2.37 2.69
CA ALA A 80 -4.41 -1.14 2.71
C ALA A 80 -2.97 -1.43 3.18
N ILE A 81 -1.99 -1.00 2.39
CA ILE A 81 -0.56 -1.23 2.65
C ILE A 81 0.09 0.11 2.99
N TYR A 82 0.71 0.16 4.17
CA TYR A 82 1.46 1.31 4.64
C TYR A 82 2.95 1.01 4.55
N VAL A 83 3.73 1.97 4.08
CA VAL A 83 5.15 1.79 3.80
C VAL A 83 6.03 2.84 4.46
N ASP A 84 7.27 2.46 4.71
CA ASP A 84 8.36 3.39 5.00
C ASP A 84 9.02 3.83 3.69
N ILE A 85 8.76 5.08 3.29
CA ILE A 85 9.29 5.69 2.06
C ILE A 85 10.79 6.02 2.14
N HIS A 86 11.37 5.98 3.34
CA HIS A 86 12.79 6.25 3.57
C HIS A 86 13.60 4.97 3.79
N ALA A 87 12.95 3.81 3.80
CA ALA A 87 13.63 2.53 3.99
C ALA A 87 14.65 2.27 2.86
N PRO A 88 15.91 1.91 3.21
CA PRO A 88 16.90 1.51 2.23
C PRO A 88 16.59 0.12 1.66
N GLY A 89 17.03 -0.16 0.44
CA GLY A 89 16.94 -1.49 -0.18
C GLY A 89 16.25 -1.50 -1.55
N GLY A 90 16.10 -2.71 -2.11
CA GLY A 90 15.52 -2.92 -3.45
C GLY A 90 13.99 -2.90 -3.51
N TYR A 91 13.31 -2.91 -2.36
CA TYR A 91 11.86 -2.96 -2.25
C TYR A 91 11.35 -1.86 -1.32
N CYS A 92 10.09 -1.47 -1.48
CA CYS A 92 9.44 -0.59 -0.52
C CYS A 92 9.08 -1.39 0.74
N LYS A 93 9.51 -0.92 1.92
CA LYS A 93 9.33 -1.66 3.18
C LYS A 93 7.93 -1.43 3.73
N VAL A 94 7.19 -2.50 3.95
CA VAL A 94 5.85 -2.46 4.55
C VAL A 94 5.97 -2.35 6.06
N ILE A 95 5.29 -1.37 6.64
CA ILE A 95 5.21 -1.13 8.08
C ILE A 95 3.86 -1.52 8.68
N GLN A 96 2.81 -1.62 7.85
CA GLN A 96 1.51 -2.13 8.27
C GLN A 96 0.80 -2.80 7.07
N TYR A 97 0.20 -3.95 7.35
CA TYR A 97 -0.72 -4.65 6.47
C TYR A 97 -2.10 -4.61 7.12
N ASP A 98 -3.04 -3.91 6.51
CA ASP A 98 -4.40 -3.69 7.03
C ASP A 98 -5.43 -4.34 6.11
N PRO A 99 -5.97 -5.51 6.47
CA PRO A 99 -6.97 -6.18 5.64
C PRO A 99 -8.31 -5.43 5.63
N LEU A 100 -8.96 -5.33 4.45
CA LEU A 100 -10.24 -4.63 4.24
C LEU A 100 -11.41 -5.58 3.95
#